data_AF-A0A1G0N2V6-F1
#
_entry.id   AF-A0A1G0N2V6-F1
#
_cell.length_a   1.000
_cell.length_b   1.000
_cell.length_c   1.000
_cell.angle_alpha   90.00
_cell.angle_beta   90.00
_cell.angle_gamma   90.00
#
_symmetry.space_group_name_H-M   'P 1'
#
loop_
_entity.id
_entity.type
_entity.pdbx_description
1 polymer ?
#
loop_
_entity_poly.entity_id
_entity_poly.type
_entity_poly.pdbx_seq_one_letter_code
_entity_poly.pdbx_strand_id
1 'polypeptide(L)'
;MSQIKPSHLLVVMASMLALAGCGDKNSNVVFSQENGHSSGWATAHKTSAKTDLESCAECHGENLDGGIAKVSCSLCHLGGSQAIHPSQWGNYAYARHNSYSTAQRTTSCATAACHGTALTGVGAAPNCATKCHLGGTYKKHPDGWTTISGHKSYLGNIGNVSTSCKTSACHGTDGKGVFLSGPACDSCHLMK
;
A
#
# COMPACT_ATOMS: atom_id res chain seq x y z
N MET A 1 -46.52 31.86 38.80
CA MET A 1 -45.38 32.14 37.88
C MET A 1 -44.14 31.52 38.50
N SER A 2 -43.71 30.36 38.00
CA SER A 2 -42.61 29.59 38.60
C SER A 2 -41.27 30.19 38.19
N GLN A 3 -40.51 30.67 39.18
CA GLN A 3 -39.19 31.28 39.01
C GLN A 3 -38.16 30.18 38.79
N ILE A 4 -37.69 30.01 37.54
CA ILE A 4 -36.56 29.13 37.24
C ILE A 4 -35.31 29.75 37.85
N LYS A 5 -34.70 29.08 38.83
CA LYS A 5 -33.47 29.58 39.48
C LYS A 5 -32.33 29.61 38.45
N PRO A 6 -31.49 30.66 38.43
CA PRO A 6 -30.41 30.84 37.45
C PRO A 6 -29.40 29.68 37.42
N SER A 7 -29.25 28.93 38.52
CA SER A 7 -28.46 27.70 38.59
C SER A 7 -28.98 26.58 37.69
N HIS A 8 -30.28 26.50 37.44
CA HIS A 8 -30.86 25.51 36.52
C HIS A 8 -30.65 25.91 35.06
N LEU A 9 -30.61 27.21 34.75
CA LEU A 9 -30.33 27.71 33.40
C LEU A 9 -28.90 27.35 32.97
N LEU A 10 -27.94 27.46 33.89
CA LEU A 10 -26.53 27.10 33.67
C LEU A 10 -26.35 25.59 33.46
N VAL A 11 -27.04 24.75 34.22
CA VAL A 11 -26.98 23.28 34.04
C VAL A 11 -27.60 22.86 32.71
N VAL A 12 -28.73 23.45 32.31
CA VAL A 12 -29.36 23.15 31.02
C VAL A 12 -28.49 23.60 29.84
N MET A 13 -27.86 24.77 29.93
CA MET A 13 -26.97 25.27 28.89
C MET A 13 -25.70 24.43 28.75
N ALA A 14 -25.08 24.03 29.88
CA ALA A 14 -23.94 23.10 29.87
C ALA A 14 -24.31 21.71 29.31
N SER A 15 -25.52 21.22 29.59
CA SER A 15 -26.02 19.95 29.05
C SER A 15 -26.27 20.01 27.54
N MET A 16 -26.77 21.15 27.04
CA MET A 16 -26.99 21.37 25.60
C MET A 16 -25.69 21.48 24.81
N LEU A 17 -24.61 22.02 25.40
CA LEU A 17 -23.28 22.00 24.78
C LEU A 17 -22.67 20.59 24.73
N ALA A 18 -22.95 19.74 25.73
CA ALA A 18 -22.49 18.35 25.74
C ALA A 18 -23.19 17.48 24.67
N LEU A 19 -24.38 17.89 24.20
CA LEU A 19 -25.14 17.20 23.14
C LEU A 19 -24.80 17.71 21.73
N ALA A 20 -24.11 18.85 21.60
CA ALA A 20 -23.75 19.44 20.31
C ALA A 20 -22.43 18.91 19.72
N GLY A 21 -21.71 18.03 20.44
CA GLY A 21 -20.34 17.63 20.12
C GLY A 21 -20.15 16.26 19.45
N CYS A 22 -21.20 15.49 19.20
CA CYS A 22 -21.09 14.20 18.52
C CYS A 22 -22.00 14.18 17.30
N GLY A 23 -21.50 14.67 16.17
CA GLY A 23 -22.17 14.47 14.90
C GLY A 23 -22.17 12.98 14.56
N ASP A 24 -23.32 12.32 14.69
CA ASP A 24 -23.51 10.96 14.22
C ASP A 24 -23.23 10.84 12.71
N LYS A 25 -23.04 9.60 12.24
CA LYS A 25 -22.90 9.24 10.82
C LYS A 25 -24.03 9.83 9.98
N ASN A 26 -23.82 11.02 9.40
CA ASN A 26 -24.75 11.60 8.44
C ASN A 26 -24.65 10.81 7.12
N SER A 27 -25.74 10.17 6.69
CA SER A 27 -25.81 9.46 5.40
C SER A 27 -25.82 10.39 4.19
N ASN A 28 -26.03 11.69 4.38
CA ASN A 28 -26.13 12.69 3.32
C ASN A 28 -24.80 13.38 2.98
N VAL A 29 -23.74 13.21 3.79
CA VAL A 29 -22.41 13.69 3.42
C VAL A 29 -21.66 12.55 2.74
N VAL A 30 -21.48 12.67 1.43
CA VAL A 30 -20.71 11.72 0.63
C VAL A 30 -19.26 12.16 0.67
N PHE A 31 -18.57 11.87 1.78
CA PHE A 31 -17.12 11.94 1.81
C PHE A 31 -16.58 10.76 1.01
N SER A 32 -15.88 11.05 -0.07
CA SER A 32 -15.17 10.07 -0.90
C SER A 32 -13.71 10.49 -1.06
N GLN A 33 -12.90 9.64 -1.70
CA GLN A 33 -11.53 10.02 -2.07
C GLN A 33 -11.49 11.29 -2.95
N GLU A 34 -12.59 11.59 -3.65
CA GLU A 34 -12.72 12.68 -4.61
C GLU A 34 -13.58 13.84 -4.08
N ASN A 35 -14.52 13.54 -3.18
CA ASN A 35 -15.40 14.53 -2.55
C ASN A 35 -15.00 14.69 -1.08
N GLY A 36 -14.20 15.73 -0.79
CA GLY A 36 -13.68 16.02 0.55
C GLY A 36 -12.18 16.23 0.61
N HIS A 37 -11.47 15.93 -0.47
CA HIS A 37 -10.03 16.20 -0.63
C HIS A 37 -9.74 16.85 -1.98
N SER A 38 -8.60 17.52 -2.10
CA SER A 38 -8.17 18.14 -3.36
C SER A 38 -7.79 17.11 -4.43
N SER A 39 -7.84 17.53 -5.69
CA SER A 39 -7.33 16.74 -6.82
C SER A 39 -5.89 16.31 -6.56
N GLY A 40 -5.56 15.04 -6.81
CA GLY A 40 -4.24 14.49 -6.48
C GLY A 40 -4.11 14.05 -5.02
N TRP A 41 -5.22 13.85 -4.31
CA TRP A 41 -5.28 13.35 -2.94
C TRP A 41 -4.30 12.22 -2.66
N ALA A 42 -4.19 11.18 -3.50
CA ALA A 42 -3.30 10.06 -3.23
C ALA A 42 -1.82 10.48 -3.04
N THR A 43 -1.38 11.52 -3.75
CA THR A 43 -0.02 12.09 -3.60
C THR A 43 0.10 12.98 -2.37
N ALA A 44 -0.91 13.83 -2.11
CA ALA A 44 -0.90 14.75 -0.98
C ALA A 44 -1.15 14.06 0.37
N HIS A 45 -2.00 13.03 0.38
CA HIS A 45 -2.49 12.29 1.53
C HIS A 45 -1.35 11.75 2.40
N LYS A 46 -0.36 11.09 1.78
CA LYS A 46 0.82 10.59 2.49
C LYS A 46 1.57 11.71 3.22
N THR A 47 1.69 12.87 2.60
CA THR A 47 2.38 14.02 3.19
C THR A 47 1.55 14.61 4.33
N SER A 48 0.27 14.86 4.11
CA SER A 48 -0.65 15.36 5.14
C SER A 48 -0.73 14.45 6.36
N ALA A 49 -0.91 13.14 6.17
CA ALA A 49 -0.97 12.16 7.25
C ALA A 49 0.35 12.02 8.03
N LYS A 50 1.49 12.35 7.40
CA LYS A 50 2.79 12.42 8.10
C LYS A 50 2.97 13.70 8.89
N THR A 51 2.38 14.79 8.42
CA THR A 51 2.45 16.10 9.09
C THR A 51 1.58 16.10 10.34
N ASP A 52 0.33 15.64 10.22
CA ASP A 52 -0.63 15.66 11.32
C ASP A 52 -1.69 14.57 11.13
N LEU A 53 -1.43 13.39 11.70
CA LEU A 53 -2.37 12.27 11.67
C LEU A 53 -3.56 12.49 12.62
N GLU A 54 -3.38 13.25 13.70
CA GLU A 54 -4.41 13.47 14.72
C GLU A 54 -5.56 14.30 14.16
N SER A 55 -5.27 15.31 13.34
CA SER A 55 -6.29 16.08 12.61
C SER A 55 -7.22 15.20 11.75
N CYS A 56 -6.75 14.04 11.29
CA CYS A 56 -7.56 13.13 10.48
C CYS A 56 -8.65 12.44 11.32
N ALA A 57 -8.43 12.27 12.63
CA ALA A 57 -9.35 11.57 13.52
C ALA A 57 -10.69 12.28 13.69
N GLU A 58 -10.73 13.60 13.47
CA GLU A 58 -11.96 14.40 13.49
C GLU A 58 -13.02 13.86 12.53
N CYS A 59 -12.58 13.40 11.34
CA CYS A 59 -13.47 12.85 10.32
C CYS A 59 -13.42 11.32 10.24
N HIS A 60 -12.23 10.74 10.40
CA HIS A 60 -12.00 9.30 10.20
C HIS A 60 -12.16 8.47 11.48
N GLY A 61 -12.46 9.11 12.61
CA GLY A 61 -12.60 8.49 13.93
C GLY A 61 -11.26 8.38 14.64
N GLU A 62 -11.29 8.23 15.97
CA GLU A 62 -10.10 8.09 16.81
C GLU A 62 -9.17 6.96 16.36
N ASN A 63 -9.76 5.86 15.87
CA ASN A 63 -9.02 4.70 15.36
C ASN A 63 -8.75 4.75 13.85
N LEU A 64 -9.16 5.83 13.17
CA LEU A 64 -9.06 6.00 11.72
C LEU A 64 -9.73 4.86 10.92
N ASP A 65 -10.76 4.25 11.51
CA ASP A 65 -11.49 3.10 11.00
C ASP A 65 -12.74 3.48 10.19
N GLY A 66 -12.94 4.78 9.97
CA GLY A 66 -13.94 5.31 9.07
C GLY A 66 -14.71 6.48 9.65
N GLY A 67 -14.93 6.54 10.96
CA GLY A 67 -15.61 7.67 11.62
C GLY A 67 -16.88 8.13 10.89
N ILE A 68 -17.02 9.45 10.74
CA ILE A 68 -18.09 10.08 9.95
C ILE A 68 -17.78 10.08 8.44
N ALA A 69 -16.51 10.02 8.05
CA ALA A 69 -16.07 9.98 6.65
C ALA A 69 -16.39 8.65 5.94
N LYS A 70 -16.64 7.57 6.70
CA LYS A 70 -16.85 6.18 6.23
C LYS A 70 -15.69 5.62 5.40
N VAL A 71 -14.50 6.20 5.52
CA VAL A 71 -13.29 5.74 4.83
C VAL A 71 -12.25 5.35 5.88
N SER A 72 -11.99 4.05 6.00
CA SER A 72 -10.95 3.53 6.88
C SER A 72 -9.57 3.65 6.24
N CYS A 73 -8.54 3.92 7.04
CA CYS A 73 -7.15 3.75 6.60
C CYS A 73 -6.91 2.35 6.02
N SER A 74 -7.53 1.31 6.61
CA SER A 74 -7.34 -0.08 6.20
C SER A 74 -7.86 -0.41 4.79
N LEU A 75 -8.59 0.51 4.15
CA LEU A 75 -8.98 0.38 2.74
C LEU A 75 -7.75 0.28 1.81
N CYS A 76 -6.69 1.04 2.12
CA CYS A 76 -5.43 1.00 1.38
C CYS A 76 -4.26 0.51 2.24
N HIS A 77 -4.35 0.68 3.56
CA HIS A 77 -3.29 0.37 4.52
C HIS A 77 -3.50 -0.99 5.21
N LEU A 78 -3.20 -2.06 4.49
CA LEU A 78 -3.49 -3.44 4.90
C LEU A 78 -2.73 -3.90 6.16
N GLY A 79 -1.66 -3.21 6.54
CA GLY A 79 -0.86 -3.51 7.74
C GLY A 79 -0.98 -2.46 8.85
N GLY A 80 -1.97 -1.56 8.76
CA GLY A 80 -2.11 -0.38 9.61
C GLY A 80 -1.57 0.89 8.96
N SER A 81 -1.81 2.06 9.55
CA SER A 81 -1.60 3.40 8.93
C SER A 81 -0.22 3.65 8.30
N GLN A 82 0.81 2.92 8.69
CA GLN A 82 2.17 3.05 8.14
C GLN A 82 2.53 1.99 7.08
N ALA A 83 1.68 0.98 6.88
CA ALA A 83 1.95 -0.16 6.00
C ALA A 83 0.81 -0.41 5.00
N ILE A 84 1.11 -0.20 3.71
CA ILE A 84 0.18 -0.44 2.59
C ILE A 84 -0.02 -1.94 2.33
N HIS A 85 1.00 -2.75 2.63
CA HIS A 85 0.91 -4.21 2.59
C HIS A 85 0.63 -4.78 3.97
N PRO A 86 0.12 -6.03 4.06
CA PRO A 86 -0.09 -6.69 5.34
C PRO A 86 1.18 -6.66 6.21
N SER A 87 1.01 -6.40 7.51
CA SER A 87 2.14 -6.18 8.44
C SER A 87 3.10 -7.36 8.50
N GLN A 88 2.58 -8.57 8.36
CA GLN A 88 3.37 -9.79 8.28
C GLN A 88 4.29 -9.83 7.04
N TRP A 89 4.19 -8.93 6.06
CA TRP A 89 5.14 -8.92 4.96
C TRP A 89 6.51 -8.38 5.38
N GLY A 90 6.55 -7.40 6.27
CA GLY A 90 7.77 -6.73 6.72
C GLY A 90 8.70 -6.34 5.56
N ASN A 91 10.00 -6.54 5.76
CA ASN A 91 11.04 -6.26 4.74
C ASN A 91 11.06 -7.25 3.58
N TYR A 92 10.21 -8.28 3.60
CA TYR A 92 10.19 -9.38 2.64
C TYR A 92 8.98 -9.31 1.71
N ALA A 93 8.47 -8.10 1.46
CA ALA A 93 7.34 -7.87 0.57
C ALA A 93 7.53 -8.51 -0.81
N TYR A 94 8.74 -8.46 -1.38
CA TYR A 94 9.07 -9.10 -2.66
C TYR A 94 8.81 -10.61 -2.68
N ALA A 95 9.04 -11.30 -1.56
CA ALA A 95 8.89 -12.76 -1.45
C ALA A 95 7.45 -13.14 -1.06
N ARG A 96 6.87 -12.40 -0.11
CA ARG A 96 5.54 -12.68 0.45
C ARG A 96 4.39 -12.19 -0.44
N HIS A 97 4.68 -11.31 -1.41
CA HIS A 97 3.75 -10.88 -2.44
C HIS A 97 3.19 -12.05 -3.26
N ASN A 98 4.04 -13.01 -3.67
CA ASN A 98 3.62 -14.05 -4.60
C ASN A 98 2.50 -14.94 -4.05
N SER A 99 2.62 -15.40 -2.80
CA SER A 99 1.59 -16.24 -2.19
C SER A 99 0.27 -15.49 -2.02
N TYR A 100 0.35 -14.19 -1.70
CA TYR A 100 -0.83 -13.35 -1.57
C TYR A 100 -1.51 -13.06 -2.91
N SER A 101 -0.76 -12.70 -3.95
CA SER A 101 -1.34 -12.42 -5.27
C SER A 101 -1.93 -13.67 -5.93
N THR A 102 -1.38 -14.86 -5.66
CA THR A 102 -2.02 -16.12 -6.07
C THR A 102 -3.30 -16.43 -5.31
N ALA A 103 -3.38 -16.09 -4.02
CA ALA A 103 -4.54 -16.39 -3.18
C ALA A 103 -5.69 -15.38 -3.36
N GLN A 104 -5.37 -14.08 -3.44
CA GLN A 104 -6.34 -12.98 -3.47
C GLN A 104 -6.60 -12.43 -4.87
N ARG A 105 -5.91 -12.97 -5.88
CA ARG A 105 -5.86 -12.49 -7.28
C ARG A 105 -5.30 -11.08 -7.38
N THR A 106 -4.93 -10.65 -8.58
CA THR A 106 -4.39 -9.31 -8.82
C THR A 106 -5.44 -8.20 -8.80
N THR A 107 -6.74 -8.55 -8.82
CA THR A 107 -7.85 -7.61 -8.94
C THR A 107 -7.97 -6.66 -7.75
N SER A 108 -7.64 -7.10 -6.54
CA SER A 108 -7.63 -6.24 -5.34
C SER A 108 -6.50 -5.21 -5.35
N CYS A 109 -5.42 -5.49 -6.09
CA CYS A 109 -4.26 -4.61 -6.22
C CYS A 109 -4.30 -3.72 -7.47
N ALA A 110 -5.06 -4.13 -8.50
CA ALA A 110 -5.21 -3.45 -9.77
C ALA A 110 -6.19 -2.26 -9.69
N THR A 111 -5.97 -1.37 -8.72
CA THR A 111 -6.73 -0.13 -8.55
C THR A 111 -5.89 1.07 -8.96
N ALA A 112 -6.54 2.18 -9.32
CA ALA A 112 -5.83 3.42 -9.64
C ALA A 112 -4.94 3.93 -8.49
N ALA A 113 -5.22 3.55 -7.24
CA ALA A 113 -4.50 3.98 -6.06
C ALA A 113 -3.31 3.08 -5.67
N CYS A 114 -3.32 1.80 -6.07
CA CYS A 114 -2.31 0.82 -5.66
C CYS A 114 -1.28 0.55 -6.77
N HIS A 115 -1.52 -0.44 -7.63
CA HIS A 115 -0.59 -0.79 -8.72
C HIS A 115 -1.04 -0.28 -10.10
N GLY A 116 -2.15 0.46 -10.16
CA GLY A 116 -2.80 0.88 -11.40
C GLY A 116 -3.71 -0.21 -11.94
N THR A 117 -4.77 0.18 -12.65
CA THR A 117 -5.75 -0.76 -13.24
C THR A 117 -5.11 -1.72 -14.24
N ALA A 118 -4.03 -1.27 -14.90
CA ALA A 118 -3.22 -2.08 -15.81
C ALA A 118 -1.96 -2.68 -15.15
N LEU A 119 -1.80 -2.57 -13.82
CA LEU A 119 -0.62 -3.04 -13.07
C LEU A 119 0.70 -2.41 -13.53
N THR A 120 0.62 -1.18 -14.04
CA THR A 120 1.75 -0.43 -14.59
C THR A 120 2.53 0.38 -13.54
N GLY A 121 2.14 0.29 -12.27
CA GLY A 121 2.72 1.04 -11.16
C GLY A 121 2.09 2.43 -10.99
N VAL A 122 2.00 2.88 -9.75
CA VAL A 122 1.48 4.21 -9.36
C VAL A 122 2.35 4.76 -8.23
N GLY A 123 2.97 5.93 -8.45
CA GLY A 123 3.89 6.53 -7.47
C GLY A 123 5.06 5.61 -7.13
N ALA A 124 5.12 5.16 -5.86
CA ALA A 124 6.15 4.23 -5.39
C ALA A 124 5.82 2.75 -5.64
N ALA A 125 4.58 2.43 -6.05
CA ALA A 125 4.20 1.07 -6.36
C ALA A 125 4.87 0.62 -7.67
N PRO A 126 5.55 -0.53 -7.69
CA PRO A 126 6.28 -0.98 -8.87
C PRO A 126 5.32 -1.42 -10.00
N ASN A 127 5.75 -1.18 -11.24
CA ASN A 127 5.20 -1.82 -12.42
C ASN A 127 5.51 -3.32 -12.38
N CYS A 128 4.49 -4.17 -12.52
CA CYS A 128 4.67 -5.62 -12.44
C CYS A 128 5.66 -6.13 -13.50
N ALA A 129 5.46 -5.77 -14.76
CA ALA A 129 6.21 -6.30 -15.90
C ALA A 129 7.65 -5.76 -15.99
N THR A 130 7.89 -4.52 -15.60
CA THR A 130 9.21 -3.90 -15.83
C THR A 130 10.11 -3.87 -14.59
N LYS A 131 9.57 -4.10 -13.39
CA LYS A 131 10.38 -4.12 -12.15
C LYS A 131 10.68 -5.51 -11.63
N CYS A 132 9.73 -6.44 -11.70
CA CYS A 132 9.89 -7.77 -11.08
C CYS A 132 9.55 -8.93 -12.02
N HIS A 133 8.62 -8.75 -12.96
CA HIS A 133 8.14 -9.79 -13.85
C HIS A 133 8.60 -9.57 -15.29
N LEU A 134 9.89 -9.85 -15.54
CA LEU A 134 10.56 -9.53 -16.80
C LEU A 134 9.99 -10.27 -18.04
N GLY A 135 9.20 -11.33 -17.84
CA GLY A 135 8.46 -12.01 -18.91
C GLY A 135 7.03 -11.52 -19.10
N GLY A 136 6.71 -10.33 -18.60
CA GLY A 136 5.35 -9.77 -18.55
C GLY A 136 4.70 -9.99 -17.19
N THR A 137 3.52 -9.41 -16.95
CA THR A 137 2.86 -9.24 -15.63
C THR A 137 2.89 -10.44 -14.68
N TYR A 138 2.89 -11.67 -15.20
CA TYR A 138 2.80 -12.89 -14.40
C TYR A 138 4.09 -13.74 -14.38
N LYS A 139 5.12 -13.37 -15.15
CA LYS A 139 6.33 -14.19 -15.31
C LYS A 139 7.57 -13.45 -14.81
N LYS A 140 8.16 -13.94 -13.71
CA LYS A 140 9.39 -13.38 -13.10
C LYS A 140 10.54 -13.29 -14.11
N HIS A 141 10.63 -14.30 -14.96
CA HIS A 141 11.66 -14.41 -15.99
C HIS A 141 11.05 -14.36 -17.39
N PRO A 142 11.81 -13.92 -18.40
CA PRO A 142 11.44 -14.01 -19.80
C PRO A 142 11.21 -15.45 -20.27
N ASP A 143 10.53 -15.60 -21.40
CA ASP A 143 10.27 -16.91 -21.97
C ASP A 143 11.56 -17.65 -22.34
N GLY A 144 11.58 -18.97 -22.11
CA GLY A 144 12.73 -19.84 -22.34
C GLY A 144 13.77 -19.84 -21.21
N TRP A 145 13.70 -18.93 -20.24
CA TRP A 145 14.70 -18.80 -19.16
C TRP A 145 14.79 -19.99 -18.19
N THR A 146 13.76 -20.83 -18.10
CA THR A 146 13.69 -21.94 -17.12
C THR A 146 14.69 -23.08 -17.37
N THR A 147 15.49 -23.02 -18.44
CA THR A 147 16.53 -23.99 -18.75
C THR A 147 17.91 -23.36 -18.66
N ILE A 148 18.95 -24.14 -18.35
CA ILE A 148 20.35 -23.66 -18.36
C ILE A 148 20.72 -23.06 -19.73
N SER A 149 20.27 -23.69 -20.82
CA SER A 149 20.49 -23.20 -22.18
C SER A 149 19.82 -21.84 -22.43
N GLY A 150 18.57 -21.68 -22.00
CA GLY A 150 17.82 -20.44 -22.14
C GLY A 150 18.35 -19.31 -21.25
N HIS A 151 18.76 -19.62 -20.02
CA HIS A 151 19.51 -18.72 -19.15
C HIS A 151 20.80 -18.25 -19.85
N LYS A 152 21.58 -19.22 -20.35
CA LYS A 152 22.64 -19.13 -21.38
C LYS A 152 22.41 -17.98 -22.36
N SER A 153 21.45 -18.25 -23.23
CA SER A 153 21.14 -17.43 -24.39
C SER A 153 20.69 -16.02 -24.00
N TYR A 154 19.81 -15.89 -23.01
CA TYR A 154 19.30 -14.59 -22.62
C TYR A 154 20.38 -13.71 -21.97
N LEU A 155 21.24 -14.25 -21.10
CA LEU A 155 22.38 -13.49 -20.59
C LEU A 155 23.28 -13.01 -21.73
N GLY A 156 23.56 -13.86 -22.71
CA GLY A 156 24.31 -13.47 -23.91
C GLY A 156 23.65 -12.32 -24.66
N ASN A 157 22.32 -12.36 -24.83
CA ASN A 157 21.56 -11.34 -25.55
C ASN A 157 21.54 -9.97 -24.86
N ILE A 158 21.65 -9.93 -23.53
CA ILE A 158 21.78 -8.67 -22.77
C ILE A 158 23.24 -8.24 -22.58
N GLY A 159 24.21 -8.91 -23.21
CA GLY A 159 25.63 -8.58 -23.09
C GLY A 159 26.29 -9.09 -21.80
N ASN A 160 25.75 -10.16 -21.20
CA ASN A 160 26.18 -10.75 -19.93
C ASN A 160 26.16 -9.77 -18.74
N VAL A 161 25.33 -8.73 -18.81
CA VAL A 161 25.15 -7.79 -17.71
C VAL A 161 24.18 -8.36 -16.68
N SER A 162 24.65 -8.53 -15.45
CA SER A 162 23.83 -9.05 -14.34
C SER A 162 23.14 -7.94 -13.54
N THR A 163 23.31 -6.67 -13.89
CA THR A 163 22.84 -5.51 -13.11
C THR A 163 21.32 -5.50 -12.94
N SER A 164 20.55 -5.90 -13.95
CA SER A 164 19.09 -6.05 -13.84
C SER A 164 18.64 -7.23 -12.97
N CYS A 165 19.53 -8.21 -12.73
CA CYS A 165 19.26 -9.42 -11.95
C CYS A 165 19.76 -9.29 -10.50
N LYS A 166 20.86 -8.56 -10.30
CA LYS A 166 21.51 -8.29 -9.01
C LYS A 166 20.83 -7.13 -8.27
N THR A 167 19.57 -7.34 -7.89
CA THR A 167 18.81 -6.40 -7.08
C THR A 167 18.58 -6.96 -5.68
N SER A 168 18.23 -6.11 -4.72
CA SER A 168 17.88 -6.53 -3.36
C SER A 168 16.65 -7.45 -3.29
N ALA A 169 15.87 -7.56 -4.37
CA ALA A 169 14.66 -8.38 -4.43
C ALA A 169 14.83 -9.69 -5.23
N CYS A 170 15.78 -9.76 -6.16
CA CYS A 170 15.96 -10.90 -7.05
C CYS A 170 17.13 -11.79 -6.61
N HIS A 171 18.36 -11.48 -7.02
CA HIS A 171 19.55 -12.31 -6.77
C HIS A 171 20.59 -11.65 -5.84
N GLY A 172 20.25 -10.54 -5.20
CA GLY A 172 21.11 -9.81 -4.28
C GLY A 172 21.97 -8.82 -5.05
N THR A 173 22.21 -7.64 -4.47
CA THR A 173 23.07 -6.62 -5.09
C THR A 173 24.51 -7.10 -5.26
N ASP A 174 24.94 -8.06 -4.45
CA ASP A 174 26.21 -8.76 -4.54
C ASP A 174 26.14 -10.05 -5.38
N GLY A 175 24.95 -10.56 -5.70
CA GLY A 175 24.75 -11.81 -6.41
C GLY A 175 24.74 -13.05 -5.51
N LYS A 176 24.70 -12.87 -4.19
CA LYS A 176 24.70 -13.97 -3.20
C LYS A 176 23.29 -14.50 -2.89
N GLY A 177 22.32 -14.15 -3.73
CA GLY A 177 20.94 -14.57 -3.57
C GLY A 177 20.18 -13.69 -2.58
N VAL A 178 18.88 -13.95 -2.50
CA VAL A 178 17.97 -13.25 -1.61
C VAL A 178 17.09 -14.28 -0.93
N PHE A 179 16.95 -14.18 0.40
CA PHE A 179 16.11 -15.06 1.20
C PHE A 179 14.67 -15.11 0.63
N LEU A 180 14.17 -16.32 0.36
CA LEU A 180 12.85 -16.59 -0.23
C LEU A 180 12.60 -16.01 -1.64
N SER A 181 13.65 -15.62 -2.36
CA SER A 181 13.54 -15.15 -3.75
C SER A 181 14.52 -15.89 -4.66
N GLY A 182 15.52 -15.22 -5.24
CA GLY A 182 16.46 -15.83 -6.19
C GLY A 182 17.67 -16.47 -5.51
N PRO A 183 18.21 -17.58 -6.08
CA PRO A 183 19.42 -18.22 -5.60
C PRO A 183 20.66 -17.33 -5.81
N ALA A 184 21.72 -17.67 -5.08
CA ALA A 184 23.05 -17.10 -5.28
C ALA A 184 23.65 -17.58 -6.61
N CYS A 185 24.35 -16.71 -7.34
CA CYS A 185 24.98 -17.09 -8.60
C CYS A 185 26.07 -18.16 -8.40
N ASP A 186 26.77 -18.10 -7.27
CA ASP A 186 27.84 -19.04 -6.91
C ASP A 186 27.34 -20.46 -6.58
N SER A 187 26.02 -20.63 -6.40
CA SER A 187 25.42 -21.96 -6.28
C SER A 187 25.50 -22.79 -7.56
N CYS A 188 25.67 -22.13 -8.72
CA CYS A 188 25.74 -22.77 -10.04
C CYS A 188 26.99 -22.38 -10.84
N HIS A 189 27.59 -21.22 -10.55
CA HIS A 189 28.78 -20.72 -11.25
C HIS A 189 29.98 -20.64 -10.31
N LEU A 190 31.15 -21.04 -10.79
CA LEU A 190 32.40 -20.73 -10.10
C LEU A 190 32.74 -19.27 -10.34
N MET A 191 32.22 -18.39 -9.49
CA MET A 191 32.49 -16.95 -9.53
C MET A 191 33.91 -16.73 -8.97
N LYS A 192 34.83 -16.22 -9.81
CA LYS A 192 36.18 -15.83 -9.41
C LYS A 192 36.23 -14.36 -8.99
#